data_AF-A0A1Z5L1V6-F1
#
_entry.id   AF-A0A1Z5L1V6-F1
#
_cell.length_a   1.000
_cell.length_b   1.000
_cell.length_c   1.000
_cell.angle_alpha   90.00
_cell.angle_beta   90.00
_cell.angle_gamma   90.00
#
_symmetry.space_group_name_H-M   'P 1'
#
loop_
_entity.id
_entity.type
_entity.pdbx_description
1 polymer ?
#
loop_
_entity_poly.entity_id
_entity_poly.type
_entity_poly.pdbx_seq_one_letter_code
_entity_poly.pdbx_strand_id
1 'polypeptide(L)'
;MFLAQVSHCYQDSMKQFPQDLVDLLKNYSTQLDPTMRMTFCRALILLRNKALLQPTDLLELFFSLFRCQDKLLRSFLKTHIITDIKNINANKKDAKVNSVLQNFMFTMLEDSNQIAAKISLDVMIALYKKNIWHDAKTVNAIGTACFHKVTKILVTALKFFLGTEGDEKEKDDSSSESEDEQTVIREVMTANKVNKKSRKRKKMLQRTKQAAKKVKKDKKAQPFNFSALHLVHDPQGMAEKLLKSLQDMNERFEVKLMVVNLISRLVGVHESFLFNFYPVVQRFLFPHQREVTKILQYTAQASHELVPPDVLEPVVMTIANNFVTERNSAEVMTVGLNAIRELCSRCPLVMNGDLLHDLVQYKTYYDKNVSMAAKSLMHLYRTVNPDMLARKFRIHRTGIARTRTARRVRAGCDDNRQQLCDGTQLG
;
A
#
# COMPACT_ATOMS: atom_id res chain seq x y z
N MET A 1 2.91 25.46 38.20
CA MET A 1 1.94 26.03 37.23
C MET A 1 1.84 27.54 37.33
N PHE A 2 1.55 28.12 38.50
CA PHE A 2 1.52 29.58 38.68
C PHE A 2 2.77 30.28 38.14
N LEU A 3 3.96 29.82 38.53
CA LEU A 3 5.24 30.36 38.03
C LEU A 3 5.37 30.34 36.50
N ALA A 4 4.88 29.29 35.82
CA ALA A 4 4.87 29.22 34.35
C ALA A 4 3.84 30.18 33.71
N GLN A 5 2.78 30.55 34.44
CA GLN A 5 1.81 31.54 34.00
C GLN A 5 2.37 32.98 34.11
N VAL A 6 3.15 33.28 35.14
CA VAL A 6 3.70 34.63 35.36
C VAL A 6 5.10 34.85 34.79
N SER A 7 5.77 33.80 34.29
CA SER A 7 7.16 33.86 33.79
C SER A 7 7.42 34.95 32.74
N HIS A 8 6.49 35.19 31.83
CA HIS A 8 6.59 36.26 30.83
C HIS A 8 6.62 37.68 31.42
N CYS A 9 6.06 37.88 32.62
CA CYS A 9 6.05 39.17 33.32
C CYS A 9 7.34 39.41 34.10
N TYR A 10 8.04 38.34 34.52
CA TYR A 10 9.22 38.41 35.38
C TYR A 10 10.43 37.75 34.71
N GLN A 11 10.83 38.28 33.55
CA GLN A 11 11.86 37.65 32.71
C GLN A 11 13.21 37.51 33.41
N ASP A 12 13.64 38.50 34.19
CA ASP A 12 14.96 38.48 34.85
C ASP A 12 15.05 37.47 35.98
N SER A 13 14.02 37.38 36.84
CA SER A 13 14.01 36.42 37.95
C SER A 13 13.73 34.99 37.51
N MET A 14 13.14 34.79 36.32
CA MET A 14 12.66 33.50 35.84
C MET A 14 13.47 32.93 34.66
N LYS A 15 14.66 33.47 34.36
CA LYS A 15 15.50 32.98 33.23
C LYS A 15 15.84 31.49 33.36
N GLN A 16 16.19 31.04 34.56
CA GLN A 16 16.65 29.67 34.80
C GLN A 16 15.51 28.65 34.93
N PHE A 17 14.30 29.12 35.28
CA PHE A 17 13.17 28.26 35.61
C PHE A 17 12.79 27.22 34.53
N PRO A 18 12.76 27.56 33.21
CA PRO A 18 12.52 26.56 32.18
C PRO A 18 13.56 25.45 32.16
N GLN A 19 14.84 25.81 32.35
CA GLN A 19 15.96 24.87 32.34
C GLN A 19 15.93 23.96 33.57
N ASP A 20 15.63 24.51 34.74
CA ASP A 20 15.49 23.72 35.98
C ASP A 20 14.41 22.64 35.84
N LEU A 21 13.27 22.98 35.21
CA LEU A 21 12.20 22.01 34.94
C LEU A 21 12.63 20.93 33.93
N VAL A 22 13.39 21.31 32.91
CA VAL A 22 13.94 20.38 31.92
C VAL A 22 14.89 19.40 32.59
N ASP A 23 15.85 19.89 33.39
CA ASP A 23 16.86 19.07 34.04
C ASP A 23 16.27 18.16 35.11
N LEU A 24 15.26 18.65 35.85
CA LEU A 24 14.54 17.84 36.82
C LEU A 24 13.79 16.68 36.15
N LEU A 25 13.15 16.92 35.00
CA LEU A 25 12.51 15.85 34.23
C LEU A 25 13.54 14.91 33.59
N LYS A 26 14.66 15.41 33.06
CA LYS A 26 15.72 14.56 32.47
C LYS A 26 16.30 13.60 33.51
N ASN A 27 16.64 14.11 34.69
CA ASN A 27 17.38 13.36 35.70
C ASN A 27 16.48 12.48 36.59
N TYR A 28 15.27 12.94 36.91
CA TYR A 28 14.39 12.29 37.89
C TYR A 28 13.05 11.81 37.33
N SER A 29 12.92 11.70 35.99
CA SER A 29 11.66 11.30 35.35
C SER A 29 11.03 10.05 35.96
N THR A 30 11.78 9.00 36.27
CA THR A 30 11.24 7.75 36.83
C THR A 30 10.92 7.82 38.33
N GLN A 31 11.53 8.73 39.07
CA GLN A 31 11.39 8.86 40.53
C GLN A 31 10.27 9.84 40.92
N LEU A 32 9.97 10.81 40.07
CA LEU A 32 8.91 11.78 40.29
C LEU A 32 7.52 11.14 40.28
N ASP A 33 6.64 11.63 41.15
CA ASP A 33 5.23 11.28 41.15
C ASP A 33 4.59 11.56 39.77
N PRO A 34 3.76 10.64 39.22
CA PRO A 34 3.11 10.81 37.92
C PRO A 34 2.36 12.14 37.77
N THR A 35 1.71 12.61 38.83
CA THR A 35 0.93 13.87 38.85
C THR A 35 1.85 15.08 38.72
N MET A 36 2.97 15.08 39.46
CA MET A 36 3.99 16.12 39.37
C MET A 36 4.62 16.15 37.98
N ARG A 37 5.00 14.99 37.45
CA ARG A 37 5.60 14.84 36.12
C ARG A 37 4.68 15.39 35.03
N MET A 38 3.39 15.06 35.06
CA MET A 38 2.39 15.61 34.14
C MET A 38 2.26 17.14 34.27
N THR A 39 2.30 17.65 35.50
CA THR A 39 2.21 19.08 35.78
C THR A 39 3.43 19.84 35.25
N PHE A 40 4.64 19.29 35.35
CA PHE A 40 5.84 19.87 34.76
C PHE A 40 5.80 19.85 33.23
N CYS A 41 5.32 18.77 32.62
CA CYS A 41 5.13 18.72 31.16
C CYS A 41 4.16 19.81 30.69
N ARG A 42 3.02 20.00 31.40
CA ARG A 42 2.07 21.08 31.10
C ARG A 42 2.66 22.47 31.28
N ALA A 43 3.48 22.66 32.32
CA ALA A 43 4.18 23.92 32.56
C ALA A 43 5.16 24.24 31.42
N LEU A 44 5.95 23.27 30.97
CA LEU A 44 6.88 23.45 29.85
C LEU A 44 6.17 23.74 28.52
N ILE A 45 5.02 23.09 28.26
CA ILE A 45 4.18 23.42 27.09
C ILE A 45 3.75 24.89 27.13
N LEU A 46 3.30 25.37 28.29
CA LEU A 46 2.88 26.76 28.45
C LEU A 46 4.04 27.74 28.25
N LEU A 47 5.24 27.41 28.77
CA LEU A 47 6.45 28.21 28.57
C LEU A 47 6.84 28.29 27.10
N ARG A 48 6.73 27.17 26.37
CA ARG A 48 6.96 27.15 24.92
C ARG A 48 5.94 27.98 24.15
N ASN A 49 4.65 27.90 24.49
CA ASN A 49 3.62 28.71 23.82
C ASN A 49 3.86 30.22 23.98
N LYS A 50 4.64 30.61 24.99
CA LYS A 50 5.10 31.99 25.24
C LYS A 50 6.48 32.30 24.64
N ALA A 51 7.02 31.42 23.80
CA ALA A 51 8.33 31.51 23.17
C ALA A 51 9.53 31.61 24.16
N LEU A 52 9.37 31.13 25.40
CA LEU A 52 10.45 31.09 26.40
C LEU A 52 11.31 29.82 26.32
N LEU A 53 10.97 28.89 25.43
CA LEU A 53 11.63 27.60 25.24
C LEU A 53 11.64 27.25 23.76
N GLN A 54 12.79 26.78 23.26
CA GLN A 54 12.89 26.34 21.86
C GLN A 54 12.09 25.06 21.64
N PRO A 55 11.40 24.91 20.49
CA PRO A 55 10.63 23.72 20.19
C PRO A 55 11.47 22.44 20.16
N THR A 56 12.72 22.51 19.70
CA THR A 56 13.64 21.36 19.61
C THR A 56 13.90 20.77 20.98
N ASP A 57 14.28 21.61 21.95
CA ASP A 57 14.68 21.18 23.29
C ASP A 57 13.52 20.54 24.05
N LEU A 58 12.31 21.08 23.88
CA LEU A 58 11.11 20.54 24.49
C LEU A 58 10.72 19.18 23.87
N LEU A 59 10.75 19.08 22.54
CA LEU A 59 10.32 17.86 21.85
C LEU A 59 11.31 16.71 22.10
N GLU A 60 12.62 16.97 22.10
CA GLU A 60 13.64 15.98 22.49
C GLU A 60 13.42 15.45 23.91
N LEU A 61 13.10 16.34 24.86
CA LEU A 61 12.72 15.93 26.21
C LEU A 61 11.46 15.06 26.21
N PHE A 62 10.42 15.44 25.46
CA PHE A 62 9.18 14.67 25.44
C PHE A 62 9.34 13.28 24.82
N PHE A 63 10.21 13.15 23.82
CA PHE A 63 10.55 11.84 23.28
C PHE A 63 11.32 10.99 24.29
N SER A 64 12.28 11.55 25.04
CA SER A 64 13.00 10.78 26.07
C SER A 64 12.08 10.32 27.21
N LEU A 65 11.04 11.11 27.53
CA LEU A 65 10.00 10.75 28.49
C LEU A 65 9.09 9.59 28.04
N PHE A 66 9.15 9.14 26.78
CA PHE A 66 8.46 7.91 26.37
C PHE A 66 9.00 6.65 27.05
N ARG A 67 10.20 6.71 27.63
CA ARG A 67 10.78 5.63 28.44
C ARG A 67 10.06 5.44 29.77
N CYS A 68 9.34 6.45 30.26
CA CYS A 68 8.61 6.36 31.52
C CYS A 68 7.44 5.37 31.43
N GLN A 69 7.28 4.56 32.48
CA GLN A 69 6.20 3.57 32.59
C GLN A 69 4.85 4.19 32.97
N ASP A 70 4.44 5.24 32.27
CA ASP A 70 3.18 5.96 32.50
C ASP A 70 2.39 6.04 31.19
N LYS A 71 1.26 5.32 31.15
CA LYS A 71 0.43 5.23 29.93
C LYS A 71 -0.28 6.55 29.62
N LEU A 72 -0.73 7.27 30.65
CA LEU A 72 -1.47 8.52 30.49
C LEU A 72 -0.54 9.62 30.00
N LEU A 73 0.65 9.72 30.61
CA LEU A 73 1.68 10.66 30.16
C LEU A 73 2.07 10.39 28.70
N ARG A 74 2.36 9.15 28.34
CA ARG A 74 2.75 8.80 26.96
C ARG A 74 1.66 9.16 25.94
N SER A 75 0.39 8.92 26.26
CA SER A 75 -0.73 9.31 25.40
C SER A 75 -0.84 10.84 25.25
N PHE A 76 -0.68 11.57 26.35
CA PHE A 76 -0.70 13.03 26.37
C PHE A 76 0.45 13.61 25.54
N LEU A 77 1.69 13.15 25.79
CA LEU A 77 2.89 13.59 25.07
C LEU A 77 2.79 13.27 23.57
N LYS A 78 2.36 12.06 23.19
CA LYS A 78 2.15 11.69 21.79
C LYS A 78 1.21 12.67 21.09
N THR A 79 0.07 12.98 21.70
CA THR A 79 -0.95 13.88 21.13
C THR A 79 -0.41 15.30 21.02
N HIS A 80 0.29 15.77 22.05
CA HIS A 80 0.90 17.09 22.05
C HIS A 80 1.97 17.21 20.96
N ILE A 81 2.94 16.29 20.89
CA ILE A 81 4.01 16.29 19.87
C ILE A 81 3.44 16.37 18.45
N ILE A 82 2.42 15.57 18.13
CA ILE A 82 1.79 15.58 16.80
C ILE A 82 1.14 16.93 16.51
N THR A 83 0.38 17.46 17.46
CA THR A 83 -0.31 18.75 17.33
C THR A 83 0.70 19.88 17.19
N ASP A 84 1.79 19.77 17.91
CA ASP A 84 2.78 20.81 18.00
C ASP A 84 3.63 20.92 16.73
N ILE A 85 4.11 19.78 16.23
CA ILE A 85 4.79 19.70 14.93
C ILE A 85 3.86 20.15 13.81
N LYS A 86 2.55 19.83 13.88
CA LYS A 86 1.56 20.35 12.94
C LYS A 86 1.49 21.88 12.97
N ASN A 87 1.45 22.49 14.16
CA ASN A 87 1.36 23.94 14.31
C ASN A 87 2.63 24.66 13.84
N ILE A 88 3.82 24.11 14.14
CA ILE A 88 5.11 24.64 13.64
C ILE A 88 5.11 24.67 12.11
N ASN A 89 4.54 23.65 11.46
CA ASN A 89 4.50 23.51 10.01
C ASN A 89 3.23 24.10 9.35
N ALA A 90 2.37 24.80 10.09
CA ALA A 90 1.08 25.28 9.59
C ALA A 90 1.22 26.39 8.53
N ASN A 91 2.15 27.33 8.73
CA ASN A 91 2.38 28.43 7.80
C ASN A 91 3.41 28.06 6.73
N LYS A 92 4.60 27.63 7.15
CA LYS A 92 5.70 27.19 6.28
C LYS A 92 6.36 25.97 6.91
N LYS A 93 6.74 24.99 6.07
CA LYS A 93 7.50 23.83 6.54
C LYS A 93 8.88 24.27 7.04
N ASP A 94 9.14 24.11 8.34
CA ASP A 94 10.45 24.40 8.92
C ASP A 94 11.37 23.20 8.74
N ALA A 95 12.14 23.22 7.65
CA ALA A 95 13.03 22.12 7.29
C ALA A 95 14.12 21.86 8.35
N LYS A 96 14.58 22.89 9.07
CA LYS A 96 15.64 22.73 10.09
C LYS A 96 15.10 21.95 11.28
N VAL A 97 13.98 22.40 11.84
CA VAL A 97 13.32 21.73 12.98
C VAL A 97 12.92 20.31 12.59
N ASN A 98 12.30 20.12 11.42
CA ASN A 98 11.91 18.78 10.96
C ASN A 98 13.11 17.84 10.81
N SER A 99 14.23 18.31 10.24
CA SER A 99 15.41 17.44 10.06
C SER A 99 16.02 16.99 11.39
N VAL A 100 16.11 17.91 12.37
CA VAL A 100 16.58 17.60 13.73
C VAL A 100 15.67 16.58 14.40
N LEU A 101 14.35 16.82 14.39
CA LEU A 101 13.37 15.93 15.00
C LEU A 101 13.33 14.55 14.31
N GLN A 102 13.42 14.50 12.98
CA GLN A 102 13.50 13.23 12.24
C GLN A 102 14.74 12.43 12.64
N ASN A 103 15.91 13.06 12.68
CA ASN A 103 17.15 12.39 13.10
C ASN A 103 17.02 11.84 14.53
N PHE A 104 16.46 12.64 15.45
CA PHE A 104 16.20 12.20 16.81
C PHE A 104 15.26 10.98 16.83
N MET A 105 14.19 11.01 16.06
CA MET A 105 13.24 9.90 15.97
C MET A 105 13.86 8.62 15.43
N PHE A 106 14.83 8.72 14.51
CA PHE A 106 15.54 7.54 13.99
C PHE A 106 16.38 6.90 15.08
N THR A 107 17.08 7.70 15.89
CA THR A 107 17.81 7.16 17.06
C THR A 107 16.87 6.51 18.08
N MET A 108 15.65 7.02 18.23
CA MET A 108 14.64 6.45 19.13
C MET A 108 14.01 5.15 18.61
N LEU A 109 13.98 4.92 17.29
CA LEU A 109 13.53 3.64 16.72
C LEU A 109 14.51 2.50 17.03
N GLU A 110 15.80 2.82 17.20
CA GLU A 110 16.86 1.88 17.57
C GLU A 110 17.03 1.72 19.09
N ASP A 111 16.20 2.43 19.89
CA ASP A 111 16.26 2.36 21.34
C ASP A 111 15.92 0.95 21.85
N SER A 112 16.67 0.50 22.84
CA SER A 112 16.42 -0.71 23.64
C SER A 112 14.98 -0.79 24.19
N ASN A 113 14.37 0.35 24.51
CA ASN A 113 13.02 0.40 25.04
C ASN A 113 11.96 0.24 23.95
N GLN A 114 11.43 -0.98 23.84
CA GLN A 114 10.41 -1.37 22.86
C GLN A 114 9.16 -0.48 22.86
N ILE A 115 8.78 0.05 24.03
CA ILE A 115 7.61 0.92 24.16
C ILE A 115 7.90 2.29 23.52
N ALA A 116 9.08 2.85 23.80
CA ALA A 116 9.49 4.13 23.26
C ALA A 116 9.66 4.06 21.74
N ALA A 117 10.32 3.01 21.23
CA ALA A 117 10.44 2.75 19.80
C ALA A 117 9.07 2.63 19.11
N LYS A 118 8.14 1.87 19.71
CA LYS A 118 6.78 1.71 19.18
C LYS A 118 5.99 3.02 19.12
N ILE A 119 6.04 3.83 20.18
CA ILE A 119 5.33 5.12 20.19
C ILE A 119 5.97 6.11 19.22
N SER A 120 7.29 6.08 19.10
CA SER A 120 8.03 6.90 18.13
C SER A 120 7.61 6.55 16.71
N LEU A 121 7.51 5.25 16.39
CA LEU A 121 6.98 4.78 15.11
C LEU A 121 5.54 5.27 14.86
N ASP A 122 4.65 5.17 15.87
CA ASP A 122 3.28 5.68 15.73
C ASP A 122 3.23 7.19 15.42
N VAL A 123 4.12 7.98 16.04
CA VAL A 123 4.21 9.43 15.81
C VAL A 123 4.64 9.71 14.38
N MET A 124 5.67 9.02 13.87
CA MET A 124 6.12 9.16 12.48
C MET A 124 5.01 8.81 11.48
N ILE A 125 4.30 7.71 11.72
CA ILE A 125 3.15 7.30 10.89
C ILE A 125 2.05 8.37 10.91
N ALA A 126 1.74 8.91 12.10
CA ALA A 126 0.71 9.94 12.23
C ALA A 126 1.09 11.26 11.51
N LEU A 127 2.38 11.65 11.56
CA LEU A 127 2.89 12.84 10.86
C LEU A 127 2.94 12.65 9.34
N TYR A 128 3.25 11.44 8.87
CA TYR A 128 3.17 11.08 7.45
C TYR A 128 1.72 11.16 6.95
N LYS A 129 0.76 10.53 7.64
CA LYS A 129 -0.67 10.56 7.28
C LYS A 129 -1.25 11.99 7.25
N LYS A 130 -0.76 12.87 8.11
CA LYS A 130 -1.14 14.30 8.13
C LYS A 130 -0.44 15.14 7.05
N ASN A 131 0.32 14.53 6.13
CA ASN A 131 1.09 15.19 5.06
C ASN A 131 2.14 16.20 5.55
N ILE A 132 2.58 16.08 6.81
CA ILE A 132 3.60 16.96 7.39
C ILE A 132 4.99 16.46 6.97
N TRP A 133 5.31 15.22 7.37
CA TRP A 133 6.55 14.50 7.04
C TRP A 133 6.30 13.51 5.89
N HIS A 134 5.95 14.06 4.72
CA HIS A 134 5.74 13.30 3.49
C HIS A 134 7.01 13.32 2.63
N ASP A 135 8.04 12.60 3.09
CA ASP A 135 9.37 12.58 2.49
C ASP A 135 9.98 11.17 2.50
N ALA A 136 10.92 10.93 1.58
CA ALA A 136 11.57 9.64 1.45
C ALA A 136 12.33 9.23 2.72
N LYS A 137 12.94 10.20 3.42
CA LYS A 137 13.69 9.95 4.66
C LYS A 137 12.81 9.28 5.72
N THR A 138 11.62 9.82 5.97
CA THR A 138 10.66 9.28 6.94
C THR A 138 10.17 7.89 6.53
N VAL A 139 9.86 7.68 5.26
CA VAL A 139 9.40 6.38 4.76
C VAL A 139 10.45 5.30 4.92
N ASN A 140 11.71 5.59 4.57
CA ASN A 140 12.79 4.61 4.69
C ASN A 140 13.11 4.30 6.16
N ALA A 141 12.97 5.26 7.06
CA ALA A 141 13.07 5.00 8.50
C ALA A 141 11.89 4.17 9.05
N ILE A 142 10.68 4.31 8.52
CA ILE A 142 9.59 3.35 8.81
C ILE A 142 9.92 1.98 8.20
N GLY A 143 10.59 1.96 7.05
CA GLY A 143 11.08 0.75 6.39
C GLY A 143 12.05 -0.07 7.25
N THR A 144 12.94 0.56 8.02
CA THR A 144 13.83 -0.17 8.94
C THR A 144 13.05 -0.88 10.05
N ALA A 145 11.92 -0.31 10.50
CA ALA A 145 11.04 -0.93 11.48
C ALA A 145 10.35 -2.21 10.97
N CYS A 146 10.29 -2.44 9.65
CA CYS A 146 9.86 -3.72 9.07
C CYS A 146 10.83 -4.88 9.33
N PHE A 147 12.01 -4.62 9.91
CA PHE A 147 12.99 -5.65 10.27
C PHE A 147 13.21 -5.77 11.78
N HIS A 148 12.39 -5.08 12.59
CA HIS A 148 12.54 -5.09 14.03
C HIS A 148 12.14 -6.45 14.62
N LYS A 149 12.92 -6.95 15.59
CA LYS A 149 12.67 -8.23 16.30
C LYS A 149 11.35 -8.28 17.09
N VAL A 150 10.70 -7.13 17.28
CA VAL A 150 9.51 -7.02 18.12
C VAL A 150 8.29 -7.01 17.22
N THR A 151 7.48 -8.05 17.32
CA THR A 151 6.31 -8.28 16.44
C THR A 151 5.37 -7.08 16.38
N LYS A 152 5.15 -6.37 17.50
CA LYS A 152 4.27 -5.18 17.52
C LYS A 152 4.80 -4.04 16.66
N ILE A 153 6.11 -3.78 16.67
CA ILE A 153 6.75 -2.72 15.88
C ILE A 153 6.72 -3.12 14.40
N LEU A 154 7.10 -4.37 14.11
CA LEU A 154 7.03 -4.97 12.78
C LEU A 154 5.62 -4.83 12.18
N VAL A 155 4.59 -5.28 12.90
CA VAL A 155 3.20 -5.23 12.42
C VAL A 155 2.75 -3.79 12.17
N THR A 156 3.11 -2.83 13.03
CA THR A 156 2.77 -1.41 12.82
C THR A 156 3.44 -0.86 11.55
N ALA A 157 4.71 -1.18 11.30
CA ALA A 157 5.40 -0.78 10.08
C ALA A 157 4.81 -1.45 8.82
N LEU A 158 4.48 -2.73 8.89
CA LEU A 158 3.80 -3.44 7.80
C LEU A 158 2.43 -2.83 7.49
N LYS A 159 1.63 -2.52 8.52
CA LYS A 159 0.31 -1.87 8.34
C LYS A 159 0.42 -0.50 7.66
N PHE A 160 1.47 0.26 7.96
CA PHE A 160 1.75 1.53 7.30
C PHE A 160 1.90 1.35 5.78
N PHE A 161 2.77 0.46 5.32
CA PHE A 161 2.96 0.21 3.88
C PHE A 161 1.77 -0.46 3.19
N LEU A 162 1.02 -1.29 3.92
CA LEU A 162 -0.16 -1.95 3.38
C LEU A 162 -1.39 -1.02 3.32
N GLY A 163 -1.39 0.10 4.04
CA GLY A 163 -2.49 1.05 4.09
C GLY A 163 -3.69 0.59 4.92
N THR A 164 -3.55 -0.48 5.72
CA THR A 164 -4.66 -1.13 6.45
C THR A 164 -5.17 -0.34 7.65
N GLU A 165 -4.52 0.76 8.04
CA GLU A 165 -5.01 1.64 9.12
C GLU A 165 -5.88 2.80 8.62
N GLY A 166 -6.08 2.96 7.31
CA GLY A 166 -6.87 4.05 6.73
C GLY A 166 -8.38 3.78 6.60
N ASP A 167 -8.79 2.51 6.55
CA ASP A 167 -10.19 2.16 6.26
C ASP A 167 -11.14 2.22 7.46
N GLU A 168 -10.62 2.26 8.69
CA GLU A 168 -11.47 2.22 9.91
C GLU A 168 -11.72 3.59 10.56
N LYS A 169 -10.96 4.64 10.25
CA LYS A 169 -11.05 5.92 11.01
C LYS A 169 -11.08 7.22 10.19
N GLU A 170 -10.90 7.18 8.86
CA GLU A 170 -10.92 8.39 8.01
C GLU A 170 -12.18 8.49 7.14
N LYS A 171 -13.27 7.80 7.51
CA LYS A 171 -14.58 7.97 6.86
C LYS A 171 -15.46 9.07 7.46
N ASP A 172 -14.96 9.86 8.39
CA ASP A 172 -15.82 10.80 9.15
C ASP A 172 -15.42 12.27 9.12
N ASP A 173 -14.47 12.74 8.29
CA ASP A 173 -14.28 14.20 8.15
C ASP A 173 -13.48 14.69 6.93
N SER A 174 -13.85 14.23 5.73
CA SER A 174 -13.45 14.94 4.51
C SER A 174 -14.55 14.89 3.44
N SER A 175 -15.70 15.46 3.80
CA SER A 175 -16.67 15.97 2.83
C SER A 175 -16.23 17.38 2.42
N SER A 176 -15.14 17.48 1.66
CA SER A 176 -15.01 18.58 0.69
C SER A 176 -15.31 17.98 -0.68
N GLU A 177 -16.56 17.52 -0.84
CA GLU A 177 -17.10 17.29 -2.16
C GLU A 177 -17.26 18.66 -2.82
N SER A 178 -16.59 18.84 -3.95
CA SER A 178 -16.75 19.99 -4.85
C SER A 178 -18.23 20.31 -5.06
N GLU A 179 -18.71 21.37 -4.41
CA GLU A 179 -20.10 21.81 -4.39
C GLU A 179 -20.63 22.09 -5.81
N ASP A 180 -19.74 22.45 -6.74
CA ASP A 180 -20.07 22.85 -8.11
C ASP A 180 -20.61 21.73 -9.01
N GLU A 181 -20.30 20.45 -8.76
CA GLU A 181 -20.80 19.35 -9.61
C GLU A 181 -22.14 18.77 -9.12
N GLN A 182 -22.43 18.86 -7.80
CA GLN A 182 -23.71 18.44 -7.24
C GLN A 182 -24.83 19.44 -7.57
N THR A 183 -24.51 20.74 -7.66
CA THR A 183 -25.44 21.81 -8.02
C THR A 183 -25.98 21.61 -9.43
N VAL A 184 -25.13 21.34 -10.44
CA VAL A 184 -25.56 21.12 -11.84
C VAL A 184 -26.51 19.92 -11.97
N ILE A 185 -26.23 18.82 -11.28
CA ILE A 185 -27.09 17.62 -11.32
C ILE A 185 -28.41 17.86 -10.59
N ARG A 186 -28.40 18.59 -9.47
CA ARG A 186 -29.62 18.98 -8.74
C ARG A 186 -30.45 19.98 -9.54
N GLU A 187 -29.85 21.00 -10.14
CA GLU A 187 -30.53 21.98 -11.00
C GLU A 187 -31.19 21.33 -12.21
N VAL A 188 -30.49 20.43 -12.92
CA VAL A 188 -31.07 19.71 -14.07
C VAL A 188 -32.19 18.76 -13.66
N MET A 189 -32.16 18.23 -12.43
CA MET A 189 -33.27 17.41 -11.89
C MET A 189 -34.46 18.28 -11.44
N THR A 190 -34.21 19.42 -10.79
CA THR A 190 -35.26 20.37 -10.35
C THR A 190 -35.95 21.01 -11.55
N ALA A 191 -35.21 21.42 -12.58
CA ALA A 191 -35.73 21.99 -13.83
C ALA A 191 -36.58 21.00 -14.66
N ASN A 192 -36.43 19.69 -14.44
CA ASN A 192 -37.25 18.65 -15.07
C ASN A 192 -38.47 18.24 -14.24
N LYS A 193 -38.57 18.69 -12.98
CA LYS A 193 -39.71 18.45 -12.10
C LYS A 193 -40.85 19.44 -12.36
N VAL A 194 -40.53 20.66 -12.79
CA VAL A 194 -41.47 21.78 -12.97
C VAL A 194 -42.08 21.85 -14.39
N ASN A 195 -41.43 21.28 -15.41
CA ASN A 195 -41.89 21.38 -16.81
C ASN A 195 -42.44 20.06 -17.38
N LYS A 196 -43.35 20.15 -18.38
CA LYS A 196 -43.95 18.99 -19.09
C LYS A 196 -42.89 18.01 -19.61
N LYS A 197 -43.07 16.72 -19.32
CA LYS A 197 -42.15 15.63 -19.67
C LYS A 197 -42.19 15.33 -21.18
N SER A 198 -41.29 15.93 -21.96
CA SER A 198 -41.13 15.63 -23.40
C SER A 198 -40.12 14.50 -23.69
N ARG A 199 -40.36 13.70 -24.74
CA ARG A 199 -39.52 12.56 -25.18
C ARG A 199 -38.08 12.98 -25.51
N LYS A 200 -37.87 14.19 -26.06
CA LYS A 200 -36.53 14.75 -26.32
C LYS A 200 -35.75 14.99 -25.01
N ARG A 201 -36.41 15.48 -23.97
CA ARG A 201 -35.78 15.85 -22.69
C ARG A 201 -35.42 14.62 -21.83
N LYS A 202 -36.20 13.54 -21.92
CA LYS A 202 -35.86 12.23 -21.33
C LYS A 202 -34.56 11.66 -21.92
N LYS A 203 -34.36 11.80 -23.24
CA LYS A 203 -33.14 11.35 -23.94
C LYS A 203 -31.91 12.20 -23.55
N MET A 204 -32.10 13.50 -23.33
CA MET A 204 -31.05 14.41 -22.85
C MET A 204 -30.61 14.04 -21.42
N LEU A 205 -31.55 13.85 -20.49
CA LEU A 205 -31.23 13.46 -19.10
C LEU A 205 -30.52 12.09 -19.01
N GLN A 206 -30.87 11.13 -19.87
CA GLN A 206 -30.15 9.86 -19.96
C GLN A 206 -28.72 10.04 -20.47
N ARG A 207 -28.49 10.90 -21.47
CA ARG A 207 -27.13 11.22 -21.95
C ARG A 207 -26.30 11.92 -20.88
N THR A 208 -26.85 12.89 -20.15
CA THR A 208 -26.15 13.57 -19.06
C THR A 208 -25.79 12.61 -17.91
N LYS A 209 -26.72 11.70 -17.54
CA LYS A 209 -26.44 10.65 -16.54
C LYS A 209 -25.36 9.66 -17.02
N GLN A 210 -25.34 9.32 -18.31
CA GLN A 210 -24.32 8.43 -18.88
C GLN A 210 -22.95 9.12 -18.97
N ALA A 211 -22.90 10.41 -19.32
CA ALA A 211 -21.67 11.20 -19.31
C ALA A 211 -21.09 11.32 -17.89
N ALA A 212 -21.91 11.65 -16.90
CA ALA A 212 -21.50 11.68 -15.49
C ALA A 212 -21.00 10.31 -14.99
N LYS A 213 -21.60 9.20 -15.43
CA LYS A 213 -21.13 7.84 -15.11
C LYS A 213 -19.80 7.49 -15.80
N LYS A 214 -19.56 7.95 -17.04
CA LYS A 214 -18.28 7.75 -17.74
C LYS A 214 -17.16 8.52 -17.07
N VAL A 215 -17.39 9.79 -16.72
CA VAL A 215 -16.41 10.61 -15.98
C VAL A 215 -16.12 10.01 -14.60
N LYS A 216 -17.11 9.46 -13.89
CA LYS A 216 -16.87 8.69 -12.65
C LYS A 216 -16.08 7.40 -12.84
N LYS A 217 -16.13 6.78 -14.03
CA LYS A 217 -15.40 5.56 -14.36
C LYS A 217 -13.96 5.87 -14.78
N ASP A 218 -13.74 7.00 -15.45
CA ASP A 218 -12.41 7.49 -15.85
C ASP A 218 -11.67 8.12 -14.64
N LYS A 219 -12.38 8.74 -13.69
CA LYS A 219 -11.86 9.11 -12.36
C LYS A 219 -11.64 7.90 -11.42
N LYS A 220 -12.00 6.69 -11.87
CA LYS A 220 -11.67 5.42 -11.21
C LYS A 220 -10.34 4.83 -11.71
N ALA A 221 -9.43 5.70 -12.17
CA ALA A 221 -8.02 5.38 -12.12
C ALA A 221 -7.71 4.91 -10.69
N GLN A 222 -7.00 3.79 -10.56
CA GLN A 222 -6.56 3.30 -9.26
C GLN A 222 -5.98 4.48 -8.49
N PRO A 223 -6.40 4.75 -7.25
CA PRO A 223 -5.79 5.79 -6.45
C PRO A 223 -4.39 5.28 -6.08
N PHE A 224 -3.47 5.33 -7.03
CA PHE A 224 -2.05 5.46 -6.75
C PHE A 224 -1.86 6.90 -6.24
N ASN A 225 -2.48 7.22 -5.09
CA ASN A 225 -1.88 8.15 -4.16
C ASN A 225 -0.43 7.70 -4.07
N PHE A 226 0.55 8.58 -4.33
CA PHE A 226 1.97 8.30 -4.22
C PHE A 226 2.21 7.40 -3.00
N SER A 227 2.27 6.09 -3.25
CA SER A 227 2.27 5.11 -2.19
C SER A 227 3.59 5.29 -1.46
N ALA A 228 3.60 5.11 -0.14
CA ALA A 228 4.85 5.06 0.62
C ALA A 228 5.88 4.12 -0.07
N LEU A 229 5.40 3.11 -0.79
CA LEU A 229 6.22 2.21 -1.61
C LEU A 229 7.08 2.91 -2.68
N HIS A 230 6.63 4.00 -3.30
CA HIS A 230 7.42 4.74 -4.30
C HIS A 230 8.51 5.62 -3.68
N LEU A 231 8.40 5.91 -2.38
CA LEU A 231 9.37 6.73 -1.64
C LEU A 231 10.49 5.88 -1.02
N VAL A 232 10.45 4.56 -1.19
CA VAL A 232 11.50 3.63 -0.74
C VAL A 232 12.75 3.79 -1.62
N HIS A 233 13.92 3.93 -1.01
CA HIS A 233 15.18 4.14 -1.73
C HIS A 233 15.70 2.89 -2.44
N ASP A 234 15.62 1.73 -1.77
CA ASP A 234 16.07 0.44 -2.29
C ASP A 234 14.94 -0.60 -2.16
N PRO A 235 13.96 -0.59 -3.08
CA PRO A 235 12.81 -1.51 -3.02
C PRO A 235 13.24 -2.97 -3.24
N GLN A 236 14.26 -3.22 -4.05
CA GLN A 236 14.75 -4.57 -4.34
C GLN A 236 15.44 -5.16 -3.10
N GLY A 237 16.42 -4.47 -2.52
CA GLY A 237 17.11 -4.95 -1.33
C GLY A 237 16.19 -5.07 -0.12
N MET A 238 15.16 -4.22 -0.01
CA MET A 238 14.10 -4.39 0.99
C MET A 238 13.32 -5.70 0.79
N ALA A 239 12.90 -6.00 -0.45
CA ALA A 239 12.15 -7.21 -0.76
C ALA A 239 12.98 -8.50 -0.51
N GLU A 240 14.26 -8.50 -0.89
CA GLU A 240 15.18 -9.63 -0.65
C GLU A 240 15.40 -9.88 0.85
N LYS A 241 15.62 -8.81 1.63
CA LYS A 241 15.76 -8.91 3.09
C LYS A 241 14.48 -9.41 3.76
N LEU A 242 13.30 -8.94 3.29
CA LEU A 242 12.01 -9.41 3.79
C LEU A 242 11.75 -10.88 3.45
N LEU A 243 12.17 -11.33 2.26
CA LEU A 243 12.04 -12.74 1.89
C LEU A 243 12.93 -13.62 2.77
N LYS A 244 14.18 -13.21 3.02
CA LYS A 244 15.08 -13.92 3.92
C LYS A 244 14.51 -13.98 5.34
N SER A 245 14.02 -12.85 5.86
CA SER A 245 13.42 -12.84 7.20
C SER A 245 12.16 -13.70 7.28
N LEU A 246 11.34 -13.77 6.23
CA LEU A 246 10.15 -14.62 6.15
C LEU A 246 10.48 -16.12 6.28
N GLN A 247 11.60 -16.57 5.72
CA GLN A 247 12.04 -17.97 5.78
C GLN A 247 12.41 -18.39 7.21
N ASP A 248 13.07 -17.49 7.96
CA ASP A 248 13.52 -17.73 9.34
C ASP A 248 12.45 -17.35 10.39
N MET A 249 11.34 -16.71 9.97
CA MET A 249 10.36 -16.14 10.88
C MET A 249 9.55 -17.21 11.61
N ASN A 250 9.60 -17.20 12.95
CA ASN A 250 8.75 -18.01 13.82
C ASN A 250 7.55 -17.21 14.39
N GLU A 251 6.79 -16.57 13.51
CA GLU A 251 5.61 -15.76 13.87
C GLU A 251 4.31 -16.41 13.43
N ARG A 252 3.19 -15.89 13.93
CA ARG A 252 1.84 -16.30 13.49
C ARG A 252 1.69 -16.14 11.97
N PHE A 253 0.93 -17.04 11.36
CA PHE A 253 0.70 -17.04 9.91
C PHE A 253 0.16 -15.70 9.37
N GLU A 254 -0.68 -15.00 10.14
CA GLU A 254 -1.20 -13.67 9.77
C GLU A 254 -0.08 -12.63 9.56
N VAL A 255 0.96 -12.64 10.41
CA VAL A 255 2.11 -11.74 10.27
C VAL A 255 2.95 -12.12 9.05
N LYS A 256 3.19 -13.43 8.84
CA LYS A 256 3.86 -13.94 7.63
C LYS A 256 3.13 -13.51 6.37
N LEU A 257 1.79 -13.58 6.38
CA LEU A 257 0.95 -13.18 5.26
C LEU A 257 1.02 -11.67 4.98
N MET A 258 1.13 -10.84 6.02
CA MET A 258 1.38 -9.40 5.85
C MET A 258 2.72 -9.11 5.19
N VAL A 259 3.77 -9.85 5.54
CA VAL A 259 5.09 -9.75 4.90
C VAL A 259 5.02 -10.17 3.44
N VAL A 260 4.35 -11.28 3.12
CA VAL A 260 4.13 -11.74 1.73
C VAL A 260 3.40 -10.69 0.91
N ASN A 261 2.37 -10.03 1.46
CA ASN A 261 1.64 -8.94 0.79
C ASN A 261 2.53 -7.71 0.52
N LEU A 262 3.43 -7.38 1.47
CA LEU A 262 4.36 -6.28 1.25
C LEU A 262 5.38 -6.62 0.15
N ILE A 263 5.93 -7.83 0.17
CA ILE A 263 6.84 -8.31 -0.87
C ILE A 263 6.13 -8.28 -2.24
N SER A 264 4.90 -8.80 -2.34
CA SER A 264 4.18 -8.82 -3.61
C SER A 264 3.89 -7.42 -4.15
N ARG A 265 3.61 -6.46 -3.27
CA ARG A 265 3.45 -5.04 -3.64
C ARG A 265 4.75 -4.42 -4.12
N LEU A 266 5.87 -4.67 -3.44
CA LEU A 266 7.18 -4.15 -3.84
C LEU A 266 7.58 -4.68 -5.22
N VAL A 267 7.48 -5.99 -5.41
CA VAL A 267 7.77 -6.66 -6.69
C VAL A 267 6.88 -6.14 -7.81
N GLY A 268 5.56 -6.05 -7.57
CA GLY A 268 4.61 -5.61 -8.60
C GLY A 268 4.70 -4.12 -8.96
N VAL A 269 5.09 -3.26 -8.02
CA VAL A 269 5.19 -1.80 -8.26
C VAL A 269 6.51 -1.41 -8.91
N HIS A 270 7.61 -2.03 -8.49
CA HIS A 270 8.95 -1.70 -8.96
C HIS A 270 9.51 -2.69 -9.99
N GLU A 271 8.69 -3.65 -10.41
CA GLU A 271 9.07 -4.73 -11.34
C GLU A 271 10.37 -5.44 -10.91
N SER A 272 10.52 -5.67 -9.59
CA SER A 272 11.74 -6.23 -9.00
C SER A 272 11.91 -7.71 -9.30
N PHE A 273 13.12 -8.12 -9.68
CA PHE A 273 13.45 -9.52 -9.90
C PHE A 273 13.67 -10.30 -8.59
N LEU A 274 12.63 -10.99 -8.11
CA LEU A 274 12.70 -11.82 -6.89
C LEU A 274 12.22 -13.26 -7.15
N PHE A 275 12.97 -14.03 -7.93
CA PHE A 275 12.55 -15.37 -8.37
C PHE A 275 12.35 -16.38 -7.21
N ASN A 276 13.14 -16.24 -6.13
CA ASN A 276 13.03 -17.11 -4.95
C ASN A 276 11.71 -16.93 -4.18
N PHE A 277 10.93 -15.87 -4.46
CA PHE A 277 9.62 -15.66 -3.87
C PHE A 277 8.61 -16.73 -4.31
N TYR A 278 8.60 -17.10 -5.59
CA TYR A 278 7.58 -17.97 -6.16
C TYR A 278 7.60 -19.39 -5.58
N PRO A 279 8.77 -20.07 -5.43
CA PRO A 279 8.83 -21.37 -4.74
C PRO A 279 8.39 -21.30 -3.28
N VAL A 280 8.62 -20.18 -2.58
CA VAL A 280 8.15 -20.00 -1.20
C VAL A 280 6.63 -19.91 -1.15
N VAL A 281 6.03 -19.13 -2.04
CA VAL A 281 4.57 -18.97 -2.10
C VAL A 281 3.88 -20.26 -2.56
N GLN A 282 4.49 -21.00 -3.49
CA GLN A 282 3.99 -22.27 -4.00
C GLN A 282 3.68 -23.29 -2.90
N ARG A 283 4.48 -23.31 -1.81
CA ARG A 283 4.26 -24.19 -0.64
C ARG A 283 2.96 -23.89 0.12
N PHE A 284 2.34 -22.74 -0.11
CA PHE A 284 1.08 -22.35 0.53
C PHE A 284 -0.13 -22.45 -0.41
N LEU A 285 0.03 -22.93 -1.64
CA LEU A 285 -1.03 -23.02 -2.65
C LEU A 285 -1.83 -24.32 -2.52
N PHE A 286 -2.56 -24.46 -1.41
CA PHE A 286 -3.48 -25.57 -1.18
C PHE A 286 -4.89 -25.04 -0.86
N PRO A 287 -5.98 -25.66 -1.37
CA PRO A 287 -7.35 -25.19 -1.12
C PRO A 287 -7.72 -25.06 0.36
N HIS A 288 -7.20 -25.94 1.19
CA HIS A 288 -7.45 -25.99 2.63
C HIS A 288 -6.62 -24.98 3.43
N GLN A 289 -5.67 -24.30 2.79
CA GLN A 289 -4.80 -23.33 3.44
C GLN A 289 -5.61 -22.11 3.89
N ARG A 290 -5.33 -21.63 5.11
CA ARG A 290 -5.97 -20.43 5.65
C ARG A 290 -5.66 -19.21 4.78
N GLU A 291 -6.68 -18.43 4.44
CA GLU A 291 -6.59 -17.21 3.60
C GLU A 291 -5.95 -17.42 2.22
N VAL A 292 -6.07 -18.62 1.63
CA VAL A 292 -5.45 -18.96 0.34
C VAL A 292 -5.82 -18.01 -0.81
N THR A 293 -7.02 -17.45 -0.79
CA THR A 293 -7.45 -16.44 -1.78
C THR A 293 -6.57 -15.20 -1.77
N LYS A 294 -6.10 -14.76 -0.60
CA LYS A 294 -5.15 -13.65 -0.47
C LYS A 294 -3.78 -14.04 -1.00
N ILE A 295 -3.34 -15.26 -0.73
CA ILE A 295 -2.05 -15.78 -1.24
C ILE A 295 -2.05 -15.82 -2.78
N LEU A 296 -3.12 -16.31 -3.39
CA LEU A 296 -3.31 -16.30 -4.84
C LEU A 296 -3.29 -14.86 -5.40
N GLN A 297 -3.96 -13.93 -4.72
CA GLN A 297 -3.94 -12.51 -5.08
C GLN A 297 -2.53 -11.92 -5.03
N TYR A 298 -1.76 -12.19 -3.96
CA TYR A 298 -0.38 -11.72 -3.81
C TYR A 298 0.56 -12.31 -4.86
N THR A 299 0.34 -13.59 -5.21
CA THR A 299 1.08 -14.26 -6.30
C THR A 299 0.85 -13.55 -7.62
N ALA A 300 -0.43 -13.27 -7.95
CA ALA A 300 -0.78 -12.54 -9.16
C ALA A 300 -0.25 -11.11 -9.15
N GLN A 301 -0.28 -10.43 -8.00
CA GLN A 301 0.27 -9.09 -7.85
C GLN A 301 1.79 -9.02 -8.07
N ALA A 302 2.53 -10.03 -7.61
CA ALA A 302 3.97 -10.13 -7.79
C ALA A 302 4.39 -10.59 -9.19
N SER A 303 3.45 -10.89 -10.08
CA SER A 303 3.75 -11.34 -11.44
C SER A 303 3.77 -10.14 -12.39
N HIS A 304 4.83 -9.97 -13.17
CA HIS A 304 4.99 -8.89 -14.14
C HIS A 304 5.66 -9.39 -15.43
N GLU A 305 5.60 -8.61 -16.51
CA GLU A 305 6.02 -9.04 -17.85
C GLU A 305 7.48 -9.51 -17.94
N LEU A 306 8.35 -8.96 -17.09
CA LEU A 306 9.79 -9.28 -17.08
C LEU A 306 10.14 -10.57 -16.32
N VAL A 307 9.18 -11.23 -15.65
CA VAL A 307 9.43 -12.49 -14.95
C VAL A 307 9.51 -13.63 -15.97
N PRO A 308 10.59 -14.43 -15.99
CA PRO A 308 10.71 -15.56 -16.90
C PRO A 308 9.56 -16.57 -16.72
N PRO A 309 8.96 -17.06 -17.82
CA PRO A 309 7.86 -18.03 -17.75
C PRO A 309 8.21 -19.30 -16.96
N ASP A 310 9.44 -19.79 -17.10
CA ASP A 310 9.96 -21.01 -16.44
C ASP A 310 9.82 -20.98 -14.91
N VAL A 311 9.85 -19.79 -14.31
CA VAL A 311 9.72 -19.61 -12.85
C VAL A 311 8.26 -19.63 -12.41
N LEU A 312 7.35 -19.11 -13.24
CA LEU A 312 5.92 -19.00 -12.93
C LEU A 312 5.11 -20.22 -13.38
N GLU A 313 5.57 -20.96 -14.37
CA GLU A 313 4.90 -22.15 -14.88
C GLU A 313 4.63 -23.20 -13.78
N PRO A 314 5.60 -23.56 -12.89
CA PRO A 314 5.34 -24.46 -11.78
C PRO A 314 4.25 -23.95 -10.82
N VAL A 315 4.14 -22.63 -10.65
CA VAL A 315 3.12 -22.00 -9.81
C VAL A 315 1.74 -22.18 -10.43
N VAL A 316 1.60 -21.87 -11.73
CA VAL A 316 0.34 -22.05 -12.47
C VAL A 316 -0.07 -23.53 -12.48
N MET A 317 0.88 -24.44 -12.71
CA MET A 317 0.62 -25.88 -12.68
C MET A 317 0.17 -26.36 -11.30
N THR A 318 0.78 -25.83 -10.22
CA THR A 318 0.36 -26.14 -8.84
C THR A 318 -1.07 -25.66 -8.58
N ILE A 319 -1.45 -24.47 -9.07
CA ILE A 319 -2.82 -23.97 -8.92
C ILE A 319 -3.79 -24.85 -9.71
N ALA A 320 -3.45 -25.24 -10.93
CA ALA A 320 -4.30 -26.12 -11.74
C ALA A 320 -4.51 -27.47 -11.04
N ASN A 321 -3.42 -28.14 -10.65
CA ASN A 321 -3.45 -29.46 -10.03
C ASN A 321 -4.12 -29.48 -8.66
N ASN A 322 -3.98 -28.42 -7.86
CA ASN A 322 -4.53 -28.40 -6.50
C ASN A 322 -5.94 -27.83 -6.44
N PHE A 323 -6.31 -26.88 -7.30
CA PHE A 323 -7.61 -26.18 -7.24
C PHE A 323 -8.59 -26.62 -8.32
N VAL A 324 -8.12 -26.84 -9.54
CA VAL A 324 -8.98 -27.14 -10.71
C VAL A 324 -9.05 -28.65 -10.92
N THR A 325 -9.62 -29.35 -9.95
CA THR A 325 -9.87 -30.80 -10.02
C THR A 325 -11.33 -31.09 -9.72
N GLU A 326 -11.86 -32.18 -10.28
CA GLU A 326 -13.26 -32.60 -10.07
C GLU A 326 -13.57 -32.98 -8.62
N ARG A 327 -12.54 -33.23 -7.80
CA ARG A 327 -12.67 -33.56 -6.37
C ARG A 327 -12.96 -32.33 -5.51
N ASN A 328 -12.65 -31.13 -6.00
CA ASN A 328 -12.85 -29.89 -5.28
C ASN A 328 -14.25 -29.33 -5.50
N SER A 329 -14.69 -28.47 -4.58
CA SER A 329 -15.94 -27.74 -4.75
C SER A 329 -15.86 -26.75 -5.92
N ALA A 330 -17.02 -26.45 -6.52
CA ALA A 330 -17.13 -25.47 -7.60
C ALA A 330 -16.56 -24.08 -7.23
N GLU A 331 -16.65 -23.70 -5.95
CA GLU A 331 -16.08 -22.45 -5.43
C GLU A 331 -14.54 -22.44 -5.52
N VAL A 332 -13.90 -23.52 -5.05
CA VAL A 332 -12.44 -23.68 -5.10
C VAL A 332 -11.94 -23.69 -6.54
N MET A 333 -12.63 -24.43 -7.43
CA MET A 333 -12.32 -24.44 -8.85
C MET A 333 -12.44 -23.05 -9.50
N THR A 334 -13.49 -22.30 -9.14
CA THR A 334 -13.71 -20.93 -9.62
C THR A 334 -12.57 -20.01 -9.18
N VAL A 335 -12.14 -20.11 -7.91
CA VAL A 335 -11.01 -19.34 -7.37
C VAL A 335 -9.72 -19.68 -8.12
N GLY A 336 -9.44 -20.97 -8.34
CA GLY A 336 -8.27 -21.43 -9.09
C GLY A 336 -8.23 -20.90 -10.52
N LEU A 337 -9.34 -21.06 -11.27
CA LEU A 337 -9.44 -20.58 -12.66
C LEU A 337 -9.29 -19.06 -12.76
N ASN A 338 -9.89 -18.30 -11.84
CA ASN A 338 -9.75 -16.85 -11.81
C ASN A 338 -8.32 -16.42 -11.47
N ALA A 339 -7.65 -17.11 -10.53
CA ALA A 339 -6.26 -16.83 -10.19
C ALA A 339 -5.31 -17.11 -11.37
N ILE A 340 -5.48 -18.24 -12.06
CA ILE A 340 -4.72 -18.56 -13.28
C ILE A 340 -4.94 -17.51 -14.36
N ARG A 341 -6.20 -17.10 -14.60
CA ARG A 341 -6.55 -16.06 -15.57
C ARG A 341 -5.91 -14.71 -15.23
N GLU A 342 -5.79 -14.39 -13.94
CA GLU A 342 -5.19 -13.16 -13.45
C GLU A 342 -3.66 -13.19 -13.47
N LEU A 343 -3.03 -14.36 -13.34
CA LEU A 343 -1.60 -14.55 -13.62
C LEU A 343 -1.32 -14.39 -15.12
N CYS A 344 -2.10 -15.08 -15.95
CA CYS A 344 -1.98 -15.04 -17.41
C CYS A 344 -2.26 -13.65 -18.00
N SER A 345 -3.04 -12.80 -17.33
CA SER A 345 -3.30 -11.44 -17.82
C SER A 345 -2.08 -10.54 -17.70
N ARG A 346 -1.18 -10.82 -16.74
CA ARG A 346 0.08 -10.12 -16.55
C ARG A 346 1.24 -10.79 -17.29
N CYS A 347 1.28 -12.12 -17.26
CA CYS A 347 2.32 -12.94 -17.89
C CYS A 347 1.67 -13.99 -18.81
N PRO A 348 1.27 -13.63 -20.05
CA PRO A 348 0.54 -14.55 -20.92
C PRO A 348 1.36 -15.74 -21.43
N LEU A 349 2.69 -15.63 -21.39
CA LEU A 349 3.61 -16.68 -21.86
C LEU A 349 3.75 -17.85 -20.88
N VAL A 350 3.23 -17.72 -19.66
CA VAL A 350 3.31 -18.76 -18.61
C VAL A 350 2.39 -19.95 -18.89
N MET A 351 1.41 -19.80 -19.79
CA MET A 351 0.42 -20.84 -20.04
C MET A 351 0.85 -21.80 -21.16
N ASN A 352 0.79 -23.09 -20.85
CA ASN A 352 0.99 -24.16 -21.82
C ASN A 352 -0.26 -24.43 -22.66
N GLY A 353 -0.06 -24.82 -23.93
CA GLY A 353 -1.17 -25.13 -24.84
C GLY A 353 -2.06 -26.27 -24.35
N ASP A 354 -1.46 -27.33 -23.80
CA ASP A 354 -2.20 -28.49 -23.28
C ASP A 354 -3.01 -28.12 -22.03
N LEU A 355 -2.37 -27.43 -21.08
CA LEU A 355 -3.06 -26.95 -19.88
C LEU A 355 -4.19 -25.97 -20.24
N LEU A 356 -3.98 -25.06 -21.19
CA LEU A 356 -5.02 -24.15 -21.65
C LEU A 356 -6.20 -24.91 -22.26
N HIS A 357 -5.93 -25.95 -23.06
CA HIS A 357 -6.97 -26.78 -23.65
C HIS A 357 -7.82 -27.42 -22.55
N ASP A 358 -7.20 -28.02 -21.53
CA ASP A 358 -7.89 -28.68 -20.42
C ASP A 358 -8.71 -27.69 -19.59
N LEU A 359 -8.15 -26.54 -19.23
CA LEU A 359 -8.86 -25.51 -18.47
C LEU A 359 -10.06 -24.92 -19.23
N VAL A 360 -9.99 -24.83 -20.57
CA VAL A 360 -11.08 -24.31 -21.41
C VAL A 360 -12.24 -25.29 -21.54
N GLN A 361 -12.02 -26.60 -21.34
CA GLN A 361 -13.11 -27.59 -21.36
C GLN A 361 -14.18 -27.31 -20.29
N TYR A 362 -13.79 -26.70 -19.17
CA TYR A 362 -14.72 -26.27 -18.11
C TYR A 362 -15.72 -25.19 -18.55
N LYS A 363 -15.64 -24.67 -19.78
CA LYS A 363 -16.65 -23.76 -20.36
C LYS A 363 -18.08 -24.34 -20.32
N THR A 364 -18.25 -25.65 -20.46
CA THR A 364 -19.56 -26.33 -20.43
C THR A 364 -19.85 -27.01 -19.09
N TYR A 365 -19.07 -26.71 -18.05
CA TYR A 365 -19.27 -27.26 -16.72
C TYR A 365 -20.64 -26.86 -16.15
N TYR A 366 -21.23 -27.72 -15.32
CA TYR A 366 -22.59 -27.55 -14.78
C TYR A 366 -22.70 -26.25 -13.98
N ASP A 367 -21.70 -25.95 -13.16
CA ASP A 367 -21.67 -24.75 -12.34
C ASP A 367 -21.34 -23.52 -13.19
N LYS A 368 -22.21 -22.51 -13.07
CA LYS A 368 -22.11 -21.28 -13.87
C LYS A 368 -20.85 -20.47 -13.53
N ASN A 369 -20.39 -20.47 -12.28
CA ASN A 369 -19.23 -19.68 -11.88
C ASN A 369 -17.95 -20.27 -12.48
N VAL A 370 -17.79 -21.60 -12.41
CA VAL A 370 -16.69 -22.32 -13.04
C VAL A 370 -16.71 -22.11 -14.56
N SER A 371 -17.89 -22.27 -15.18
CA SER A 371 -18.08 -22.02 -16.62
C SER A 371 -17.70 -20.60 -17.03
N MET A 372 -18.06 -19.59 -16.23
CA MET A 372 -17.73 -18.19 -16.49
C MET A 372 -16.23 -17.91 -16.30
N ALA A 373 -15.59 -18.48 -15.28
CA ALA A 373 -14.16 -18.35 -15.05
C ALA A 373 -13.36 -18.94 -16.23
N ALA A 374 -13.70 -20.15 -16.68
CA ALA A 374 -13.08 -20.78 -17.86
C ALA A 374 -13.31 -19.96 -19.15
N LYS A 375 -14.52 -19.40 -19.35
CA LYS A 375 -14.80 -18.49 -20.47
C LYS A 375 -13.96 -17.22 -20.42
N SER A 376 -13.68 -16.70 -19.22
CA SER A 376 -12.85 -15.50 -19.05
C SER A 376 -11.40 -15.74 -19.46
N LEU A 377 -10.84 -16.92 -19.13
CA LEU A 377 -9.52 -17.35 -19.54
C LEU A 377 -9.45 -17.56 -21.06
N MET A 378 -10.45 -18.24 -21.62
CA MET A 378 -10.59 -18.39 -23.08
C MET A 378 -10.64 -17.03 -23.78
N HIS A 379 -11.36 -16.04 -23.23
CA HIS A 379 -11.44 -14.71 -23.84
C HIS A 379 -10.12 -13.96 -23.80
N LEU A 380 -9.35 -14.08 -22.71
CA LEU A 380 -8.02 -13.52 -22.60
C LEU A 380 -7.10 -14.06 -23.72
N TYR A 381 -7.05 -15.37 -23.92
CA TYR A 381 -6.19 -15.96 -24.96
C TYR A 381 -6.69 -15.72 -26.39
N ARG A 382 -7.99 -15.45 -26.60
CA ARG A 382 -8.48 -14.92 -27.88
C ARG A 382 -7.93 -13.54 -28.21
N THR A 383 -7.54 -12.76 -27.21
CA THR A 383 -6.95 -11.43 -27.43
C THR A 383 -5.43 -11.47 -27.50
N VAL A 384 -4.79 -12.31 -26.68
CA VAL A 384 -3.33 -12.35 -26.57
C VAL A 384 -2.70 -13.27 -27.62
N ASN A 385 -3.11 -14.54 -27.68
CA ASN A 385 -2.59 -15.51 -28.63
C ASN A 385 -3.67 -16.54 -29.04
N PRO A 386 -4.44 -16.24 -30.10
CA PRO A 386 -5.53 -17.11 -30.55
C PRO A 386 -5.07 -18.49 -31.03
N ASP A 387 -3.81 -18.63 -31.44
CA ASP A 387 -3.31 -19.88 -32.02
C ASP A 387 -3.15 -20.98 -30.97
N MET A 388 -2.91 -20.62 -29.70
CA MET A 388 -2.87 -21.58 -28.59
C MET A 388 -4.24 -22.20 -28.27
N LEU A 389 -5.33 -21.56 -28.69
CA LEU A 389 -6.67 -22.13 -28.53
C LEU A 389 -6.97 -23.13 -29.64
N ALA A 390 -7.68 -24.22 -29.34
CA ALA A 390 -8.19 -25.11 -30.39
C ALA A 390 -9.12 -24.35 -31.36
N ARG A 391 -9.17 -24.77 -32.63
CA ARG A 391 -9.94 -24.11 -33.71
C ARG A 391 -11.40 -23.79 -33.33
N LYS A 392 -12.04 -24.68 -32.57
CA LYS A 392 -13.41 -24.54 -32.05
C LYS A 392 -13.59 -23.31 -31.14
N PHE A 393 -12.53 -22.90 -30.44
CA PHE A 393 -12.55 -21.81 -29.46
C PHE A 393 -12.01 -20.49 -30.01
N ARG A 394 -11.36 -20.46 -31.19
CA ARG A 394 -10.76 -19.24 -31.78
C ARG A 394 -11.79 -18.19 -32.24
N ILE A 395 -13.01 -18.59 -32.59
CA ILE A 395 -13.95 -17.70 -33.26
C ILE A 395 -14.75 -16.85 -32.26
N HIS A 396 -14.73 -15.53 -32.49
CA HIS A 396 -15.64 -14.56 -31.89
C HIS A 396 -16.97 -14.62 -32.67
N ARG A 397 -18.09 -14.96 -32.02
CA ARG A 397 -19.41 -15.00 -32.68
C ARG A 397 -20.01 -13.59 -32.89
N THR A 398 -19.17 -12.56 -32.91
CA THR A 398 -19.53 -11.16 -33.12
C THR A 398 -18.49 -10.48 -34.03
N GLY A 399 -18.78 -10.41 -35.33
CA GLY A 399 -18.19 -9.43 -36.24
C GLY A 399 -16.83 -9.79 -36.86
N ILE A 400 -16.88 -10.06 -38.15
CA ILE A 400 -15.76 -10.01 -39.10
C ILE A 400 -15.11 -8.62 -39.02
N ALA A 401 -13.97 -8.47 -38.32
CA ALA A 401 -13.02 -7.37 -38.49
C ALA A 401 -11.78 -7.59 -37.63
N ARG A 402 -10.72 -8.20 -38.19
CA ARG A 402 -9.28 -7.96 -37.89
C ARG A 402 -8.35 -9.02 -38.51
N THR A 403 -8.54 -9.30 -39.79
CA THR A 403 -7.43 -9.76 -40.63
C THR A 403 -6.67 -8.52 -41.11
N ARG A 404 -5.77 -7.95 -40.29
CA ARG A 404 -4.72 -7.02 -40.77
C ARG A 404 -3.58 -6.70 -39.80
N THR A 405 -3.70 -6.96 -38.49
CA THR A 405 -2.65 -6.62 -37.52
C THR A 405 -1.65 -7.74 -37.23
N ALA A 406 -1.95 -9.00 -37.56
CA ALA A 406 -1.04 -10.13 -37.31
C ALA A 406 0.19 -10.20 -38.26
N ARG A 407 0.20 -9.42 -39.36
CA ARG A 407 1.35 -9.39 -40.29
C ARG A 407 2.51 -8.49 -39.83
N ARG A 408 2.32 -7.63 -38.82
CA ARG A 408 3.38 -6.71 -38.38
C ARG A 408 4.31 -7.29 -37.30
N VAL A 409 3.87 -8.30 -36.54
CA VAL A 409 4.70 -8.89 -35.47
C VAL A 409 5.64 -9.97 -35.99
N ARG A 410 5.31 -10.66 -37.10
CA ARG A 410 6.23 -11.62 -37.73
C ARG A 410 7.34 -10.96 -38.57
N ALA A 411 7.08 -9.81 -39.18
CA ALA A 411 8.09 -9.11 -39.99
C ALA A 411 9.27 -8.56 -39.15
N GLY A 412 9.05 -8.18 -37.89
CA GLY A 412 10.12 -7.68 -37.01
C GLY A 412 11.03 -8.76 -36.41
N CYS A 413 10.66 -10.04 -36.50
CA CYS A 413 11.46 -11.15 -35.99
C CYS A 413 12.35 -11.79 -37.07
N ASP A 414 11.96 -11.69 -38.36
CA ASP A 414 12.73 -12.23 -39.47
C ASP A 414 13.82 -11.25 -39.97
N ASP A 415 13.60 -9.92 -39.90
CA ASP A 415 14.62 -8.93 -40.34
C ASP A 415 15.87 -8.89 -39.44
N ASN A 416 15.76 -9.23 -38.15
CA ASN A 416 16.90 -9.24 -37.23
C ASN A 416 17.73 -10.54 -37.26
N ARG A 417 17.32 -11.56 -38.02
CA ARG A 417 18.12 -12.78 -38.24
C ARG A 417 18.95 -12.76 -39.51
N GLN A 418 18.67 -11.84 -40.44
CA GLN A 418 19.43 -11.73 -41.71
C GLN A 418 20.57 -10.70 -41.67
N GLN A 419 20.62 -9.80 -40.69
CA GLN A 419 21.74 -8.83 -40.57
C GLN A 419 22.95 -9.31 -39.74
N LEU A 420 22.88 -10.50 -39.12
CA LEU A 420 23.99 -11.06 -38.31
C LEU A 420 24.77 -12.19 -39.00
N CYS A 421 24.45 -12.53 -40.26
CA CYS A 421 25.10 -13.61 -41.00
C CYS A 421 26.01 -13.16 -42.17
N ASP A 422 26.05 -11.87 -42.51
CA ASP A 422 26.82 -11.36 -43.68
C ASP A 422 28.05 -10.49 -43.29
N GLY A 423 28.63 -10.71 -42.11
CA GLY A 423 29.68 -9.84 -41.54
C GLY A 423 31.07 -10.44 -41.34
N THR A 424 31.36 -11.66 -41.80
CA THR A 424 32.69 -12.26 -41.64
C THR A 424 33.08 -13.07 -42.87
N GLN A 425 33.63 -12.38 -43.88
CA GLN A 425 34.64 -12.91 -44.78
C GLN A 425 35.32 -11.75 -45.54
N LEU A 426 36.65 -11.75 -45.49
CA LEU A 426 37.63 -11.03 -46.31
C LEU A 426 38.06 -9.63 -45.84
N GLY A 427 39.32 -9.56 -45.37
CA GLY A 427 40.07 -8.36 -45.03
C GLY A 427 41.09 -8.62 -43.94
#